data_AF-K1TWG6-F1
#
_entry.id   AF-K1TWG6-F1
#
_cell.length_a   1.000
_cell.length_b   1.000
_cell.length_c   1.000
_cell.angle_alpha   90.00
_cell.angle_beta   90.00
_cell.angle_gamma   90.00
#
_symmetry.space_group_name_H-M   'P 1'
#
loop_
_entity.id
_entity.type
_entity.pdbx_description
1 polymer ?
#
loop_
_entity_poly.entity_id
_entity_poly.type
_entity_poly.pdbx_seq_one_letter_code
_entity_poly.pdbx_strand_id
1 'polypeptide(L)'
;MGKTGLIHHVFHQMEEQYAEVKCFYLDIFATKNLEQMVQLMASEIIGKLDTVSQSALRKVQEFFSSWRPTLTIDELTGIPSFSLDLKPSEGKESLKRIFEYLKQSGKRCYIAIDEFQQILSYPEDGVEAMIRSYIQFLPNVYFVFSGSQ
;
A
#
# COMPACT_ATOMS: atom_id res chain seq x y z
N MET A 1 0.06 -20.25 12.76
CA MET A 1 1.54 -20.13 12.79
C MET A 1 2.06 -20.51 11.41
N GLY A 2 2.73 -19.59 10.70
CA GLY A 2 3.27 -19.83 9.34
C GLY A 2 2.62 -19.06 8.18
N LYS A 3 1.57 -18.27 8.43
CA LYS A 3 0.84 -17.52 7.38
C LYS A 3 1.70 -16.45 6.72
N THR A 4 2.29 -15.58 7.53
CA THR A 4 3.22 -14.52 7.10
C THR A 4 4.39 -15.09 6.30
N GLY A 5 5.03 -16.16 6.81
CA GLY A 5 6.14 -16.82 6.12
C GLY A 5 5.74 -17.40 4.76
N LEU A 6 4.55 -18.00 4.66
CA LEU A 6 4.00 -18.50 3.40
C LEU A 6 3.74 -17.37 2.40
N ILE A 7 3.14 -16.26 2.85
CA ILE A 7 2.86 -15.10 1.99
C ILE A 7 4.16 -14.53 1.42
N HIS A 8 5.17 -14.28 2.26
CA HIS A 8 6.46 -13.78 1.80
C HIS A 8 7.13 -14.74 0.81
N HIS A 9 7.11 -16.04 1.09
CA HIS A 9 7.69 -17.04 0.19
C HIS A 9 7.02 -17.05 -1.19
N VAL A 10 5.68 -17.04 -1.23
CA VAL A 10 4.91 -17.00 -2.48
C VAL A 10 5.16 -15.69 -3.23
N PHE A 11 5.17 -14.55 -2.53
CA PHE A 11 5.40 -13.24 -3.14
C PHE A 11 6.78 -13.16 -3.78
N HIS A 12 7.82 -13.65 -3.10
CA HIS A 12 9.17 -13.72 -3.65
C HIS A 12 9.22 -14.55 -4.95
N GLN A 13 8.65 -15.75 -4.93
CA GLN A 13 8.61 -16.62 -6.11
C GLN A 13 7.87 -15.96 -7.29
N MET A 14 6.76 -15.26 -7.02
CA MET A 14 5.98 -14.59 -8.04
C MET A 14 6.74 -13.43 -8.69
N GLU A 15 7.44 -12.61 -7.91
CA GLU A 15 8.23 -11.49 -8.44
C GLU A 15 9.48 -11.96 -9.19
N GLU A 16 10.08 -13.09 -8.81
CA GLU A 16 11.18 -13.72 -9.56
C GLU A 16 10.70 -14.28 -10.91
N GLN A 17 9.51 -14.88 -10.94
CA GLN A 17 8.99 -15.56 -12.12
C GLN A 17 8.34 -14.61 -13.13
N TYR A 18 7.75 -13.50 -12.68
CA TYR A 18 6.94 -12.61 -13.50
C TYR A 18 7.35 -11.14 -13.32
N ALA A 19 8.07 -10.58 -14.29
CA ALA A 19 8.63 -9.22 -14.22
C ALA A 19 7.58 -8.09 -14.13
N GLU A 20 6.34 -8.35 -14.55
CA GLU A 20 5.20 -7.43 -14.48
C GLU A 20 4.41 -7.51 -13.17
N VAL A 21 4.72 -8.50 -12.33
CA VAL A 21 4.09 -8.68 -11.01
C VAL A 21 4.78 -7.83 -9.97
N LYS A 22 3.97 -7.23 -9.09
CA LYS A 22 4.43 -6.51 -7.91
C LYS A 22 3.66 -6.98 -6.69
N CYS A 23 4.38 -7.35 -5.65
CA CYS A 23 3.82 -7.91 -4.43
C CYS A 23 4.10 -6.99 -3.24
N PHE A 24 3.06 -6.71 -2.45
CA PHE A 24 3.13 -5.82 -1.29
C PHE A 24 2.56 -6.53 -0.08
N TYR A 25 3.33 -6.58 1.00
CA TYR A 25 2.89 -7.13 2.27
C TYR A 25 2.66 -5.97 3.25
N LEU A 26 1.48 -5.95 3.88
CA LEU A 26 1.05 -4.92 4.81
C LEU A 26 0.62 -5.59 6.12
N ASP A 27 1.35 -5.35 7.19
CA ASP A 27 0.93 -5.71 8.55
C ASP A 27 0.30 -4.48 9.22
N ILE A 28 -1.01 -4.49 9.38
CA ILE A 28 -1.74 -3.33 9.92
C ILE A 28 -1.87 -3.37 11.44
N PHE A 29 -1.32 -4.37 12.14
CA PHE A 29 -1.54 -4.56 13.58
C PHE A 29 -1.20 -3.33 14.43
N ALA A 30 -0.12 -2.62 14.09
CA ALA A 30 0.34 -1.45 14.83
C ALA A 30 -0.47 -0.17 14.57
N THR A 31 -1.33 -0.17 13.56
CA THR A 31 -2.11 1.01 13.16
C THR A 31 -3.34 1.17 14.03
N LYS A 32 -3.68 2.42 14.37
CA LYS A 32 -4.76 2.75 15.33
C LYS A 32 -5.98 3.41 14.69
N ASN A 33 -5.86 3.82 13.44
CA ASN A 33 -6.90 4.52 12.70
C ASN A 33 -6.64 4.38 11.19
N LEU A 34 -7.62 4.81 10.40
CA LEU A 34 -7.54 4.76 8.94
C LEU A 34 -6.33 5.53 8.39
N GLU A 35 -6.00 6.67 8.99
CA GLU A 35 -4.88 7.50 8.54
C GLU A 35 -3.55 6.76 8.63
N GLN A 36 -3.27 6.10 9.75
CA GLN A 36 -2.04 5.31 9.93
C GLN A 36 -1.99 4.11 8.98
N MET A 37 -3.12 3.45 8.72
CA MET A 37 -3.21 2.38 7.72
C MET A 37 -2.84 2.90 6.32
N VAL A 38 -3.35 4.08 5.95
CA VAL A 38 -3.07 4.72 4.67
C VAL A 38 -1.61 5.14 4.56
N GLN A 39 -1.00 5.67 5.64
CA GLN A 39 0.44 5.99 5.67
C GLN A 39 1.29 4.73 5.43
N LEU A 40 0.97 3.63 6.12
CA LEU A 40 1.64 2.35 5.92
C LEU A 40 1.51 1.89 4.46
N MET A 41 0.29 1.85 3.93
CA MET A 41 0.04 1.48 2.53
C MET A 41 0.85 2.35 1.55
N ALA A 42 0.84 3.66 1.78
CA ALA A 42 1.56 4.61 0.93
C ALA A 42 3.06 4.32 0.94
N SER A 43 3.66 4.16 2.12
CA SER A 43 5.10 3.89 2.27
C SER A 43 5.54 2.55 1.65
N GLU A 44 4.67 1.54 1.67
CA GLU A 44 4.98 0.22 1.13
C GLU A 44 4.77 0.14 -0.40
N ILE A 45 3.79 0.87 -0.92
CA ILE A 45 3.43 0.80 -2.34
C ILE A 45 4.23 1.83 -3.16
N ILE A 46 4.37 3.05 -2.66
CA ILE A 46 4.98 4.16 -3.38
C ILE A 46 6.50 3.98 -3.38
N GLY A 47 7.10 4.08 -4.56
CA GLY A 47 8.53 3.88 -4.76
C GLY A 47 8.95 2.41 -4.99
N LYS A 48 8.14 1.43 -4.56
CA LYS A 48 8.33 0.00 -4.92
C LYS A 48 7.55 -0.41 -6.17
N LEU A 49 6.42 0.27 -6.44
CA LEU A 49 5.57 0.00 -7.61
C LEU A 49 6.20 0.50 -8.92
N ASP A 50 6.88 1.65 -8.88
CA ASP A 50 7.53 2.24 -10.04
C ASP A 50 9.04 2.03 -10.00
N THR A 51 9.67 1.89 -11.18
CA THR A 51 11.11 2.09 -11.31
C THR A 51 11.43 3.53 -10.93
N VAL A 52 12.47 3.77 -10.11
CA VAL A 52 12.92 5.12 -9.69
C VAL A 52 13.32 5.93 -10.93
N SER A 53 12.33 6.57 -11.55
CA SER A 53 12.44 7.34 -12.77
C SER A 53 11.80 8.70 -12.54
N GLN A 54 12.34 9.74 -13.18
CA GLN A 54 11.84 11.10 -13.01
C GLN A 54 10.35 11.23 -13.37
N SER A 55 9.85 10.42 -14.31
CA SER A 55 8.42 10.39 -14.67
C SER A 55 7.55 9.74 -13.59
N ALA A 56 8.01 8.66 -12.96
CA ALA A 56 7.33 8.04 -11.83
C ALA A 56 7.28 8.99 -10.62
N LEU A 57 8.40 9.65 -10.32
CA LEU A 57 8.47 10.65 -9.25
C LEU A 57 7.47 11.79 -9.47
N ARG A 58 7.35 12.30 -10.71
CA ARG A 58 6.36 13.32 -11.05
C ARG A 58 4.93 12.82 -10.90
N LYS A 59 4.63 11.60 -11.35
CA LYS A 59 3.29 11.01 -11.15
C LYS A 59 2.95 10.89 -9.66
N VAL A 60 3.87 10.38 -8.84
CA VAL A 60 3.69 10.30 -7.39
C VAL A 60 3.46 11.70 -6.81
N GLN A 61 4.27 12.70 -7.19
CA GLN A 61 4.08 14.08 -6.74
C GLN A 61 2.74 14.68 -7.18
N GLU A 62 2.25 14.38 -8.38
CA GLU A 62 0.94 14.83 -8.86
C GLU A 62 -0.20 14.17 -8.08
N PHE A 63 -0.17 12.84 -7.96
CA PHE A 63 -1.17 12.04 -7.24
C PHE A 63 -1.27 12.42 -5.75
N PHE A 64 -0.13 12.66 -5.13
CA PHE A 64 0.00 12.90 -3.70
C PHE A 64 0.38 14.34 -3.37
N SER A 65 0.16 15.30 -4.28
CA SER A 65 0.49 16.72 -4.10
C SER A 65 -0.07 17.36 -2.82
N SER A 66 -1.16 16.81 -2.28
CA SER A 66 -1.76 17.23 -1.01
C SER A 66 -1.00 16.77 0.24
N TRP A 67 -0.23 15.68 0.13
CA TRP A 67 0.52 15.06 1.23
C TRP A 67 1.97 15.43 1.02
N ARG A 68 2.56 16.21 1.92
CA ARG A 68 3.92 16.75 1.70
C ARG A 68 4.91 15.59 1.58
N PRO A 69 5.36 15.19 0.36
CA PRO A 69 6.18 14.00 0.22
C PRO A 69 7.60 14.39 0.60
N THR A 70 8.22 13.62 1.48
CA THR A 70 9.64 13.75 1.78
C THR A 70 10.35 12.54 1.19
N LEU A 71 11.28 12.80 0.27
CA LEU A 71 12.18 11.79 -0.27
C LEU A 71 13.48 11.85 0.53
N THR A 72 13.79 10.75 1.22
CA THR A 72 15.06 10.62 1.96
C THR A 72 15.85 9.50 1.33
N ILE A 73 17.10 9.73 0.96
CA ILE A 73 17.98 8.65 0.52
C ILE A 73 18.59 8.04 1.78
N ASP A 74 18.37 6.75 1.98
CA ASP A 74 19.02 6.03 3.06
C ASP A 74 20.53 5.94 2.77
N GLU A 75 21.34 6.59 3.60
CA GLU A 75 22.80 6.69 3.39
C GLU A 75 23.53 5.34 3.49
N LEU A 76 22.93 4.33 4.13
CA LEU A 76 23.52 3.00 4.29
C LEU A 76 23.24 2.10 3.10
N THR A 77 22.03 2.17 2.54
CA THR A 77 21.56 1.28 1.47
C THR A 77 21.57 1.93 0.09
N GLY A 78 21.61 3.26 0.01
CA GLY A 78 21.46 4.03 -1.22
C GLY A 78 20.05 3.99 -1.82
N ILE A 79 19.09 3.39 -1.12
CA ILE A 79 17.72 3.24 -1.58
C ILE A 79 16.93 4.50 -1.18
N PRO A 80 16.18 5.12 -2.13
CA PRO A 80 15.27 6.20 -1.80
C PRO A 80 14.08 5.69 -0.97
N SER A 81 13.91 6.26 0.21
CA SER A 81 12.75 6.11 1.10
C SER A 81 11.76 7.25 0.89
N PHE A 82 10.49 6.92 0.75
CA PHE A 82 9.39 7.88 0.64
C PHE A 82 8.62 7.95 1.96
N SER A 83 8.56 9.14 2.54
CA SER A 83 7.62 9.46 3.62
C SER A 83 6.56 10.43 3.11
N LEU A 84 5.32 10.25 3.55
CA LEU A 84 4.21 11.11 3.17
C LEU A 84 3.54 11.62 4.44
N ASP A 85 3.61 12.94 4.66
CA ASP A 85 2.84 13.59 5.71
C ASP A 85 1.41 13.81 5.22
N LEU A 86 0.52 12.90 5.63
CA LEU A 86 -0.92 13.06 5.51
C LEU A 86 -1.42 14.16 6.44
N LYS A 87 -2.38 14.95 5.96
CA LYS A 87 -3.12 15.84 6.86
C LYS A 87 -4.15 15.01 7.64
N PRO A 88 -4.36 15.34 8.93
CA PRO A 88 -5.45 14.77 9.71
C PRO A 88 -6.77 14.95 8.94
N SER A 89 -7.65 13.95 9.00
CA SER A 89 -8.98 13.89 8.37
C SER A 89 -9.07 13.59 6.86
N GLU A 90 -7.96 13.36 6.15
CA GLU A 90 -7.97 13.01 4.72
C GLU A 90 -7.92 11.50 4.43
N GLY A 91 -7.96 10.62 5.44
CA GLY A 91 -7.72 9.17 5.29
C GLY A 91 -8.56 8.46 4.21
N LYS A 92 -9.86 8.76 4.08
CA LYS A 92 -10.75 8.12 3.08
C LYS A 92 -10.38 8.48 1.65
N GLU A 93 -10.26 9.77 1.37
CA GLU A 93 -9.82 10.29 0.06
C GLU A 93 -8.41 9.77 -0.25
N SER A 94 -7.60 9.62 0.80
CA SER A 94 -6.23 9.20 0.65
C SER A 94 -6.07 7.73 0.27
N LEU A 95 -6.85 6.87 0.91
CA LEU A 95 -6.97 5.46 0.53
C LEU A 95 -7.41 5.31 -0.94
N LYS A 96 -8.41 6.10 -1.35
CA LYS A 96 -8.91 6.09 -2.73
C LYS A 96 -7.81 6.42 -3.73
N ARG A 97 -6.98 7.43 -3.46
CA ARG A 97 -5.85 7.81 -4.33
C ARG A 97 -4.81 6.70 -4.47
N ILE A 98 -4.51 5.98 -3.38
CA ILE A 98 -3.60 4.82 -3.45
C ILE A 98 -4.18 3.74 -4.37
N PHE A 99 -5.47 3.45 -4.25
CA PHE A 99 -6.13 2.48 -5.12
C PHE A 99 -6.18 2.91 -6.59
N GLU A 100 -6.41 4.21 -6.86
CA GLU A 100 -6.33 4.76 -8.21
C GLU A 100 -4.90 4.68 -8.79
N TYR A 101 -3.89 4.95 -7.98
CA TYR A 101 -2.48 4.82 -8.36
C TYR A 101 -2.14 3.35 -8.72
N LEU A 102 -2.52 2.39 -7.89
CA LEU A 102 -2.36 0.96 -8.17
C LEU A 102 -3.07 0.55 -9.48
N LYS A 103 -4.30 1.04 -9.68
CA LYS A 103 -5.08 0.78 -10.90
C LYS A 103 -4.39 1.30 -12.17
N GLN A 104 -3.75 2.45 -12.09
CA GLN A 104 -3.09 3.12 -13.22
C GLN A 104 -1.64 2.70 -13.44
N SER A 105 -1.07 1.90 -12.53
CA SER A 105 0.33 1.45 -12.60
C SER A 105 0.67 0.61 -13.84
N GLY A 106 -0.34 -0.03 -14.45
CA GLY A 106 -0.14 -0.99 -15.54
C GLY A 106 0.57 -2.29 -15.10
N LYS A 107 0.76 -2.49 -13.78
CA LYS A 107 1.35 -3.69 -13.19
C LYS A 107 0.28 -4.60 -12.60
N ARG A 108 0.59 -5.90 -12.53
CA ARG A 108 -0.24 -6.88 -11.84
C ARG A 108 0.14 -6.86 -10.35
N CYS A 109 -0.70 -6.25 -9.52
CA CYS A 109 -0.38 -6.03 -8.12
C CYS A 109 -1.02 -7.09 -7.22
N TYR A 110 -0.26 -7.63 -6.27
CA TYR A 110 -0.76 -8.48 -5.20
C TYR A 110 -0.50 -7.78 -3.87
N ILE A 111 -1.55 -7.63 -3.06
CA ILE A 111 -1.48 -6.93 -1.79
C ILE A 111 -1.98 -7.88 -0.71
N ALA A 112 -1.07 -8.31 0.17
CA ALA A 112 -1.44 -9.01 1.39
C ALA A 112 -1.65 -7.99 2.50
N ILE A 113 -2.81 -8.04 3.15
CA ILE A 113 -3.10 -7.28 4.38
C ILE A 113 -3.24 -8.30 5.50
N ASP A 114 -2.24 -8.38 6.38
CA ASP A 114 -2.25 -9.23 7.57
C ASP A 114 -2.88 -8.49 8.76
N GLU A 115 -3.42 -9.27 9.70
CA GLU A 115 -4.19 -8.77 10.84
C GLU A 115 -5.36 -7.85 10.41
N PHE A 116 -6.07 -8.21 9.33
CA PHE A 116 -7.12 -7.39 8.71
C PHE A 116 -8.28 -7.04 9.66
N GLN A 117 -8.56 -7.87 10.67
CA GLN A 117 -9.56 -7.60 11.70
C GLN A 117 -9.24 -6.34 12.53
N GLN A 118 -7.98 -5.85 12.50
CA GLN A 118 -7.57 -4.61 13.15
C GLN A 118 -8.39 -3.38 12.66
N ILE A 119 -8.86 -3.37 11.41
CA ILE A 119 -9.69 -2.26 10.90
C ILE A 119 -11.01 -2.07 11.65
N LEU A 120 -11.49 -3.12 12.32
CA LEU A 120 -12.72 -3.08 13.12
C LEU A 120 -12.52 -2.34 14.44
N SER A 121 -11.27 -2.13 14.85
CA SER A 121 -10.90 -1.39 16.07
C SER A 121 -10.71 0.12 15.83
N TYR A 122 -10.74 0.55 14.57
CA TYR A 122 -10.52 1.94 14.22
C TYR A 122 -11.70 2.82 14.66
N PRO A 123 -11.43 4.09 15.04
CA PRO A 123 -12.48 5.03 15.42
C PRO A 123 -13.36 5.47 14.23
N GLU A 124 -12.92 5.26 12.99
CA GLU A 124 -13.70 5.60 11.79
C GLU A 124 -14.80 4.58 11.47
N ASP A 125 -16.03 5.06 11.27
CA ASP A 125 -17.14 4.21 10.87
C ASP A 125 -17.03 3.70 9.43
N GLY A 126 -17.37 2.42 9.26
CA GLY A 126 -17.60 1.79 7.95
C GLY A 126 -16.33 1.55 7.12
N VAL A 127 -15.15 1.46 7.76
CA VAL A 127 -13.86 1.25 7.07
C VAL A 127 -13.88 0.00 6.18
N GLU A 128 -14.41 -1.12 6.68
CA GLU A 128 -14.50 -2.36 5.89
C GLU A 128 -15.37 -2.19 4.65
N ALA A 129 -16.57 -1.62 4.79
CA ALA A 129 -17.49 -1.39 3.69
C ALA A 129 -16.87 -0.46 2.63
N MET A 130 -16.14 0.56 3.08
CA MET A 130 -15.40 1.47 2.22
C MET A 130 -14.29 0.73 1.45
N ILE A 131 -13.44 -0.05 2.11
CA ILE A 131 -12.39 -0.85 1.45
C ILE A 131 -13.02 -1.78 0.39
N ARG A 132 -14.08 -2.51 0.77
CA ARG A 132 -14.83 -3.40 -0.13
C ARG A 132 -15.35 -2.68 -1.38
N SER A 133 -15.83 -1.45 -1.21
CA SER A 133 -16.34 -0.63 -2.32
C SER A 133 -15.26 -0.27 -3.35
N TYR A 134 -13.99 -0.17 -2.93
CA TYR A 134 -12.87 0.12 -3.80
C TYR A 134 -12.28 -1.13 -4.45
N ILE A 135 -11.98 -2.17 -3.67
CA ILE A 135 -11.23 -3.35 -4.15
C ILE A 135 -11.96 -4.08 -5.29
N GLN A 136 -13.31 -4.04 -5.31
CA GLN A 136 -14.11 -4.66 -6.36
C GLN A 136 -13.94 -4.02 -7.75
N PHE A 137 -13.38 -2.81 -7.85
CA PHE A 137 -13.20 -2.06 -9.11
C PHE A 137 -11.73 -1.92 -9.54
N LEU A 138 -10.84 -2.75 -8.98
CA LEU A 138 -9.41 -2.78 -9.29
C LEU A 138 -9.07 -4.00 -10.15
N PRO A 139 -9.10 -3.89 -11.50
CA PRO A 139 -9.00 -5.04 -12.40
C PRO A 139 -7.63 -5.73 -12.39
N ASN A 140 -6.60 -5.05 -11.91
CA ASN A 140 -5.20 -5.49 -11.92
C ASN A 140 -4.59 -5.61 -10.50
N VAL A 141 -5.42 -5.54 -9.45
CA VAL A 141 -4.97 -5.60 -8.05
C VAL A 141 -5.69 -6.74 -7.33
N TYR A 142 -4.93 -7.65 -6.74
CA TYR A 142 -5.44 -8.84 -6.05
C TYR A 142 -5.12 -8.75 -4.57
N PHE A 143 -6.11 -8.99 -3.72
CA PHE A 143 -5.94 -8.88 -2.27
C PHE A 143 -5.91 -10.25 -1.60
N VAL A 144 -5.00 -10.41 -0.64
CA VAL A 144 -4.95 -11.53 0.29
C VAL A 144 -5.21 -10.95 1.69
N PHE A 145 -6.35 -11.26 2.28
CA PHE A 145 -6.66 -10.85 3.65
C PHE A 145 -6.31 -11.99 4.60
N SER A 146 -5.45 -11.70 5.58
CA SER A 146 -5.06 -12.62 6.63
C SER A 146 -5.38 -12.01 8.00
N GLY A 147 -5.52 -12.88 8.99
CA GLY A 147 -5.80 -12.54 10.36
C GLY A 147 -5.80 -13.79 11.23
N SER A 148 -5.51 -13.61 12.50
CA SER A 148 -5.75 -14.63 13.52
C SER A 148 -6.92 -14.14 14.38
N GLN A 149 -7.89 -15.01 14.68
CA GLN A 149 -8.86 -14.69 15.72
C GLN A 149 -8.17 -14.60 17.08
#